data_AF-A0A9E5H1I5-F1
#
_entry.id   AF-A0A9E5H1I5-F1
#
_cell.length_a   1.000
_cell.length_b   1.000
_cell.length_c   1.000
_cell.angle_alpha   90.00
_cell.angle_beta   90.00
_cell.angle_gamma   90.00
#
_symmetry.space_group_name_H-M   'P 1'
#
loop_
_entity.id
_entity.type
_entity.pdbx_description
1 polymer ?
#
loop_
_entity_poly.entity_id
_entity_poly.type
_entity_poly.pdbx_seq_one_letter_code
_entity_poly.pdbx_strand_id
1 'polypeptide(L)'
;MKKISILLCSLFISISAFSQDNFGTGLKFDQKLYEDLPQSVPLVTRSFTALPSSFSIKGYAPTPQSQGRQGSCVGWASAFGARTIANAVKNNWQYNTAMINQNTYSPSFVYNQIRVNNNCEGAYIENAMKVLNMNGAAKMNEFPYTDQSCTTSPSSYVLSSASNHKIITYERLARWDNPVNLVGKVKKAISEKNPVVIGLFQYNSLMLDANKVWIPNTGTNGHAMVVVGYDDNKAGGAFEIMNSWGTNFGNNGFFWIRYADFERQIKTAYVLIDKRDDNNINNNTIINVNINTVINNKLGGELTLKLDTGEDMPIKLADGATRNFNIVKATNTTYRVNNTYTSGTQFRIYLKTKQRGYVYLIGFGSADKSVNKLYPFDNFSDYFNYVDSEIAIPNEDYFIEFDNNPGRDILCVLYSKDKLNIDDIVSKARTSSGDFVSNIKGALSSSIFKGTDVTFSSNKIAFDANSKSNVEKVVPIFIEMNHK
;
A
#
# COMPACT_ATOMS: atom_id res chain seq x y z
N MET A 1 68.84 -52.22 25.84
CA MET A 1 67.75 -52.64 24.94
C MET A 1 66.50 -51.84 25.28
N LYS A 2 66.05 -50.99 24.35
CA LYS A 2 64.93 -50.05 24.50
C LYS A 2 63.61 -50.83 24.55
N LYS A 3 62.71 -50.52 25.50
CA LYS A 3 61.28 -50.84 25.39
C LYS A 3 60.52 -49.52 25.29
N ILE A 4 60.04 -49.26 24.08
CA ILE A 4 59.09 -48.22 23.71
C ILE A 4 57.71 -48.86 23.90
N SER A 5 56.87 -48.30 24.76
CA SER A 5 55.43 -48.60 24.80
C SER A 5 54.67 -47.31 24.54
N ILE A 6 53.88 -47.38 23.48
CA ILE A 6 53.23 -46.31 22.75
C ILE A 6 52.05 -45.76 23.55
N LEU A 7 52.04 -44.43 23.75
CA LEU A 7 50.93 -43.68 24.31
C LEU A 7 49.83 -43.58 23.24
N LEU A 8 48.66 -44.16 23.50
CA LEU A 8 47.49 -44.05 22.64
C LEU A 8 46.83 -42.67 22.89
N CYS A 9 47.18 -41.67 22.09
CA CYS A 9 46.49 -40.38 22.06
C CYS A 9 45.21 -40.54 21.24
N SER A 10 44.06 -40.70 21.90
CA SER A 10 42.74 -40.60 21.29
C SER A 10 42.46 -39.15 20.88
N LEU A 11 42.77 -38.83 19.63
CA LEU A 11 42.39 -37.57 18.99
C LEU A 11 40.86 -37.53 18.84
N PHE A 12 40.18 -36.77 19.70
CA PHE A 12 38.81 -36.29 19.45
C PHE A 12 38.88 -35.26 18.32
N ILE A 13 38.87 -35.74 17.07
CA ILE A 13 38.55 -34.88 15.91
C ILE A 13 37.04 -34.70 15.95
N SER A 14 36.59 -33.67 16.65
CA SER A 14 35.27 -33.09 16.42
C SER A 14 35.32 -32.49 15.02
N ILE A 15 34.90 -33.26 14.03
CA ILE A 15 34.60 -32.75 12.70
C ILE A 15 33.39 -31.84 12.90
N SER A 16 33.65 -30.55 13.10
CA SER A 16 32.67 -29.50 12.85
C SER A 16 32.38 -29.55 11.35
N ALA A 17 31.44 -30.42 10.97
CA ALA A 17 30.83 -30.35 9.66
C ALA A 17 30.23 -28.94 9.57
N PHE A 18 30.87 -28.08 8.77
CA PHE A 18 30.25 -26.85 8.31
C PHE A 18 28.90 -27.25 7.74
N SER A 19 27.82 -26.87 8.43
CA SER A 19 26.47 -26.96 7.89
C SER A 19 26.50 -26.15 6.60
N GLN A 20 26.39 -26.83 5.45
CA GLN A 20 26.06 -26.13 4.22
C GLN A 20 24.67 -25.54 4.45
N ASP A 21 24.64 -24.23 4.63
CA ASP A 21 23.45 -23.46 4.87
C ASP A 21 22.43 -23.74 3.76
N ASN A 22 21.39 -24.51 4.11
CA ASN A 22 20.38 -25.06 3.22
C ASN A 22 19.28 -24.03 2.90
N PHE A 23 19.68 -22.89 2.33
CA PHE A 23 18.77 -21.77 2.11
C PHE A 23 18.40 -21.64 0.63
N GLY A 24 17.13 -21.92 0.32
CA GLY A 24 16.57 -21.73 -1.01
C GLY A 24 16.33 -20.26 -1.35
N THR A 25 16.37 -19.95 -2.65
CA THR A 25 15.93 -18.68 -3.23
C THR A 25 15.11 -18.98 -4.47
N GLY A 26 14.29 -18.04 -4.93
CA GLY A 26 13.39 -18.31 -6.06
C GLY A 26 12.61 -17.11 -6.56
N LEU A 27 13.02 -15.89 -6.23
CA LEU A 27 12.36 -14.74 -6.81
C LEU A 27 12.75 -14.62 -8.29
N LYS A 28 11.74 -14.57 -9.15
CA LYS A 28 11.87 -14.20 -10.56
C LYS A 28 11.46 -12.75 -10.73
N PHE A 29 11.97 -12.11 -11.78
CA PHE A 29 11.68 -10.72 -12.07
C PHE A 29 11.16 -10.59 -13.51
N ASP A 30 10.14 -9.77 -13.69
CA ASP A 30 9.58 -9.42 -14.99
C ASP A 30 9.14 -7.95 -14.96
N GLN A 31 9.77 -7.13 -15.81
CA GLN A 31 9.52 -5.68 -15.83
C GLN A 31 8.07 -5.35 -16.16
N LYS A 32 7.49 -6.02 -17.15
CA LYS A 32 6.13 -5.75 -17.59
C LYS A 32 5.15 -6.11 -16.48
N LEU A 33 5.33 -7.28 -15.87
CA LEU A 33 4.51 -7.72 -14.76
C LEU A 33 4.58 -6.75 -13.57
N TYR A 34 5.75 -6.18 -13.30
CA TYR A 34 5.93 -5.15 -12.27
C TYR A 34 5.20 -3.85 -12.61
N GLU A 35 5.39 -3.32 -13.82
CA GLU A 35 4.87 -2.02 -14.23
C GLU A 35 3.36 -2.01 -14.51
N ASP A 36 2.79 -3.18 -14.79
CA ASP A 36 1.34 -3.42 -14.87
C ASP A 36 0.64 -3.22 -13.52
N LEU A 37 1.36 -3.26 -12.39
CA LEU A 37 0.75 -3.00 -11.08
C LEU A 37 0.57 -1.51 -10.79
N PRO A 38 -0.48 -1.12 -10.04
CA PRO A 38 -0.68 0.26 -9.62
C PRO A 38 0.51 0.80 -8.84
N GLN A 39 0.99 1.99 -9.22
CA GLN A 39 2.04 2.70 -8.49
C GLN A 39 1.43 3.51 -7.35
N SER A 40 2.09 3.51 -6.19
CA SER A 40 1.70 4.39 -5.09
C SER A 40 1.77 5.84 -5.53
N VAL A 41 0.81 6.65 -5.08
CA VAL A 41 0.72 8.07 -5.45
C VAL A 41 2.01 8.81 -5.08
N PRO A 42 2.53 9.71 -5.94
CA PRO A 42 3.69 10.52 -5.59
C PRO A 42 3.32 11.43 -4.42
N LEU A 43 4.02 11.26 -3.31
CA LEU A 43 3.89 12.16 -2.18
C LEU A 43 4.69 13.42 -2.47
N VAL A 44 4.18 14.56 -2.00
CA VAL A 44 4.92 15.82 -2.08
C VAL A 44 6.21 15.74 -1.28
N THR A 45 7.27 16.42 -1.73
CA THR A 45 8.61 16.32 -1.14
C THR A 45 8.62 16.53 0.39
N ARG A 46 7.81 17.47 0.90
CA ARG A 46 7.65 17.76 2.34
C ARG A 46 7.08 16.61 3.18
N SER A 47 6.35 15.67 2.55
CA SER A 47 5.81 14.49 3.24
C SER A 47 6.91 13.48 3.60
N PHE A 48 8.11 13.63 3.05
CA PHE A 48 9.29 12.82 3.40
C PHE A 48 10.20 13.49 4.44
N THR A 49 10.22 14.83 4.50
CA THR A 49 11.06 15.57 5.47
C THR A 49 10.52 15.52 6.90
N ALA A 50 9.24 15.17 7.09
CA ALA A 50 8.60 15.05 8.40
C ALA A 50 8.70 13.64 9.02
N LEU A 51 9.45 12.72 8.40
CA LEU A 51 9.60 11.35 8.90
C LEU A 51 10.53 11.30 10.12
N PRO A 52 10.25 10.43 11.11
CA PRO A 52 11.18 10.21 12.21
C PRO A 52 12.49 9.63 11.67
N SER A 53 13.62 9.87 12.35
CA SER A 53 14.93 9.35 11.93
C SER A 53 15.05 7.82 12.05
N SER A 54 14.13 7.17 12.77
CA SER A 54 13.99 5.72 12.81
C SER A 54 12.53 5.34 13.09
N PHE A 55 12.11 4.19 12.56
CA PHE A 55 10.81 3.59 12.87
C PHE A 55 10.88 2.08 12.65
N SER A 56 10.21 1.29 13.50
CA SER A 56 10.20 -0.17 13.37
C SER A 56 8.81 -0.75 13.63
N ILE A 57 8.37 -1.60 12.71
CA ILE A 57 7.23 -2.51 12.86
C ILE A 57 7.66 -3.94 13.18
N LYS A 58 8.94 -4.19 13.47
CA LYS A 58 9.45 -5.51 13.87
C LYS A 58 8.69 -6.11 15.06
N GLY A 59 8.18 -5.28 15.97
CA GLY A 59 7.34 -5.73 17.08
C GLY A 59 6.05 -6.45 16.66
N TYR A 60 5.63 -6.30 15.40
CA TYR A 60 4.47 -6.99 14.82
C TYR A 60 4.86 -8.20 13.96
N ALA A 61 6.16 -8.47 13.79
CA ALA A 61 6.63 -9.59 12.99
C ALA A 61 6.44 -10.94 13.72
N PRO A 62 6.05 -12.00 13.00
CA PRO A 62 6.13 -13.35 13.56
C PRO A 62 7.60 -13.73 13.78
N THR A 63 7.84 -14.75 14.60
CA THR A 63 9.17 -15.33 14.72
C THR A 63 9.63 -15.84 13.35
N PRO A 64 10.77 -15.38 12.81
CA PRO A 64 11.23 -15.83 11.50
C PRO A 64 11.40 -17.36 11.45
N GLN A 65 10.81 -17.96 10.43
CA GLN A 65 10.92 -19.39 10.15
C GLN A 65 11.76 -19.63 8.88
N SER A 66 11.99 -20.90 8.55
CA SER A 66 12.84 -21.30 7.44
C SER A 66 12.02 -21.84 6.28
N GLN A 67 12.31 -21.34 5.08
CA GLN A 67 11.81 -21.89 3.82
C GLN A 67 12.51 -23.18 3.38
N GLY A 68 13.56 -23.60 4.10
CA GLY A 68 14.40 -24.73 3.70
C GLY A 68 15.05 -24.49 2.33
N ARG A 69 15.18 -25.56 1.55
CA ARG A 69 15.82 -25.52 0.21
C ARG A 69 14.90 -25.08 -0.92
N GLN A 70 13.61 -24.93 -0.66
CA GLN A 70 12.62 -24.62 -1.69
C GLN A 70 12.74 -23.16 -2.16
N GLY A 71 12.51 -22.90 -3.45
CA GLY A 71 12.47 -21.56 -4.03
C GLY A 71 11.22 -20.75 -3.67
N SER A 72 10.77 -20.81 -2.41
CA SER A 72 9.48 -20.32 -1.93
C SER A 72 9.52 -18.95 -1.23
N CYS A 73 10.67 -18.27 -1.25
CA CYS A 73 10.88 -16.95 -0.62
C CYS A 73 9.73 -15.95 -0.89
N VAL A 74 9.11 -15.97 -2.07
CA VAL A 74 7.98 -15.12 -2.42
C VAL A 74 6.76 -15.37 -1.52
N GLY A 75 6.38 -16.62 -1.29
CA GLY A 75 5.28 -16.96 -0.39
C GLY A 75 5.61 -16.61 1.06
N TRP A 76 6.86 -16.81 1.46
CA TRP A 76 7.35 -16.45 2.79
C TRP A 76 7.34 -14.94 3.05
N ALA A 77 7.85 -14.14 2.13
CA ALA A 77 7.86 -12.70 2.27
C ALA A 77 6.44 -12.11 2.21
N SER A 78 5.61 -12.56 1.27
CA SER A 78 4.28 -11.97 1.06
C SER A 78 3.25 -12.43 2.10
N ALA A 79 3.12 -13.73 2.35
CA ALA A 79 2.09 -14.27 3.24
C ALA A 79 2.57 -14.37 4.69
N PHE A 80 3.66 -15.11 4.93
CA PHE A 80 4.14 -15.33 6.31
C PHE A 80 4.69 -14.04 6.94
N GLY A 81 5.45 -13.25 6.19
CA GLY A 81 6.00 -11.98 6.66
C GLY A 81 4.97 -10.87 6.59
N ALA A 82 4.78 -10.27 5.42
CA ALA A 82 4.04 -9.03 5.25
C ALA A 82 2.56 -9.15 5.63
N ARG A 83 1.84 -10.17 5.16
CA ARG A 83 0.41 -10.34 5.49
C ARG A 83 0.18 -10.61 6.99
N THR A 84 1.03 -11.39 7.65
CA THR A 84 0.95 -11.62 9.11
C THR A 84 1.27 -10.34 9.88
N ILE A 85 2.33 -9.61 9.50
CA ILE A 85 2.65 -8.29 10.09
C ILE A 85 1.45 -7.35 9.96
N ALA A 86 0.84 -7.26 8.79
CA ALA A 86 -0.31 -6.38 8.57
C ALA A 86 -1.51 -6.76 9.45
N ASN A 87 -1.77 -8.06 9.63
CA ASN A 87 -2.81 -8.54 10.54
C ASN A 87 -2.48 -8.22 12.02
N ALA A 88 -1.22 -8.36 12.42
CA ALA A 88 -0.79 -8.02 13.77
C ALA A 88 -0.89 -6.51 14.03
N VAL A 89 -0.57 -5.66 13.05
CA VAL A 89 -0.79 -4.21 13.09
C VAL A 89 -2.28 -3.90 13.25
N LYS A 90 -3.14 -4.50 12.42
CA LYS A 90 -4.60 -4.34 12.47
C LYS A 90 -5.19 -4.64 13.85
N ASN A 91 -4.71 -5.72 14.50
CA ASN A 91 -5.22 -6.16 15.80
C ASN A 91 -4.40 -5.63 16.99
N ASN A 92 -3.45 -4.73 16.75
CA ASN A 92 -2.56 -4.14 17.75
C ASN A 92 -1.81 -5.17 18.62
N TRP A 93 -1.25 -6.22 18.01
CA TRP A 93 -0.50 -7.27 18.72
C TRP A 93 0.98 -6.95 18.90
N GLN A 94 1.36 -5.68 19.05
CA GLN A 94 2.77 -5.29 19.14
C GLN A 94 3.45 -6.01 20.30
N TYR A 95 4.58 -6.65 20.03
CA TYR A 95 5.38 -7.46 20.97
C TYR A 95 4.65 -8.66 21.58
N ASN A 96 3.44 -9.01 21.12
CA ASN A 96 2.74 -10.23 21.52
C ASN A 96 3.09 -11.38 20.56
N THR A 97 4.34 -11.85 20.63
CA THR A 97 4.86 -12.88 19.72
C THR A 97 4.05 -14.17 19.74
N ALA A 98 3.51 -14.58 20.90
CA ALA A 98 2.68 -15.76 21.01
C ALA A 98 1.39 -15.64 20.18
N MET A 99 0.68 -14.51 20.31
CA MET A 99 -0.54 -14.24 19.53
C MET A 99 -0.24 -14.11 18.04
N ILE A 100 0.86 -13.44 17.68
CA ILE A 100 1.27 -13.29 16.28
C ILE A 100 1.56 -14.67 15.66
N ASN A 101 2.35 -15.51 16.34
CA ASN A 101 2.72 -16.84 15.83
C ASN A 101 1.51 -17.77 15.66
N GLN A 102 0.55 -17.72 16.58
CA GLN A 102 -0.73 -18.45 16.46
C GLN A 102 -1.57 -18.00 15.26
N ASN A 103 -1.31 -16.80 14.74
CA ASN A 103 -2.10 -16.16 13.69
C ASN A 103 -1.33 -15.97 12.38
N THR A 104 -0.24 -16.71 12.19
CA THR A 104 0.57 -16.71 10.96
C THR A 104 -0.22 -17.19 9.74
N TYR A 105 0.11 -16.63 8.57
CA TYR A 105 -0.44 -17.06 7.29
C TYR A 105 0.51 -18.01 6.57
N SER A 106 -0.08 -18.92 5.81
CA SER A 106 0.63 -19.97 5.11
C SER A 106 1.40 -19.43 3.90
N PRO A 107 2.74 -19.61 3.84
CA PRO A 107 3.51 -19.32 2.65
C PRO A 107 3.22 -20.30 1.51
N SER A 108 2.92 -21.57 1.80
CA SER A 108 2.59 -22.58 0.78
C SER A 108 1.25 -22.29 0.12
N PHE A 109 0.27 -21.72 0.84
CA PHE A 109 -1.03 -21.36 0.24
C PHE A 109 -0.82 -20.42 -0.94
N VAL A 110 -0.05 -19.35 -0.75
CA VAL A 110 0.25 -18.39 -1.81
C VAL A 110 1.21 -18.99 -2.82
N TYR A 111 2.35 -19.51 -2.38
CA TYR A 111 3.43 -19.98 -3.26
C TYR A 111 2.97 -21.08 -4.22
N ASN A 112 2.23 -22.08 -3.74
CA ASN A 112 1.79 -23.19 -4.57
C ASN A 112 0.91 -22.69 -5.72
N GLN A 113 0.10 -21.65 -5.53
CA GLN A 113 -0.77 -21.12 -6.59
C GLN A 113 -0.03 -20.31 -7.66
N ILE A 114 1.20 -19.84 -7.38
CA ILE A 114 1.93 -18.90 -8.24
C ILE A 114 3.29 -19.42 -8.73
N ARG A 115 3.67 -20.62 -8.29
CA ARG A 115 4.92 -21.28 -8.67
C ARG A 115 5.08 -21.30 -10.19
N VAL A 116 6.29 -21.07 -10.66
CA VAL A 116 6.57 -21.09 -12.11
C VAL A 116 6.51 -22.50 -12.70
N ASN A 117 6.74 -23.53 -11.87
CA ASN A 117 6.67 -24.94 -12.25
C ASN A 117 6.49 -25.83 -11.01
N ASN A 118 6.29 -27.13 -11.25
CA ASN A 118 6.11 -28.14 -10.20
C ASN A 118 7.41 -28.53 -9.47
N ASN A 119 8.58 -28.02 -9.91
CA ASN A 119 9.87 -28.25 -9.27
C ASN A 119 10.17 -27.21 -8.17
N CYS A 120 9.25 -26.28 -7.92
CA CYS A 120 9.39 -25.27 -6.86
C CYS A 120 10.59 -24.33 -7.06
N GLU A 121 10.84 -23.95 -8.31
CA GLU A 121 12.00 -23.15 -8.74
C GLU A 121 11.76 -21.64 -8.70
N GLY A 122 10.64 -21.20 -8.12
CA GLY A 122 10.39 -19.78 -7.89
C GLY A 122 8.99 -19.28 -8.21
N ALA A 123 8.83 -17.97 -8.04
CA ALA A 123 7.61 -17.23 -8.34
C ALA A 123 7.92 -15.72 -8.52
N TYR A 124 6.88 -14.96 -8.86
CA TYR A 124 6.88 -13.50 -8.98
C TYR A 124 6.10 -12.88 -7.82
N ILE A 125 6.61 -11.82 -7.18
CA ILE A 125 5.93 -11.16 -6.03
C ILE A 125 4.58 -10.59 -6.46
N GLU A 126 4.50 -10.08 -7.68
CA GLU A 126 3.32 -9.54 -8.33
C GLU A 126 2.14 -10.52 -8.28
N ASN A 127 2.40 -11.79 -8.57
CA ASN A 127 1.39 -12.84 -8.52
C ASN A 127 0.97 -13.15 -7.08
N ALA A 128 1.90 -13.08 -6.13
CA ALA A 128 1.58 -13.22 -4.71
C ALA A 128 0.65 -12.10 -4.22
N MET A 129 0.92 -10.86 -4.62
CA MET A 129 0.08 -9.71 -4.30
C MET A 129 -1.34 -9.85 -4.88
N LYS A 130 -1.44 -10.32 -6.13
CA LYS A 130 -2.74 -10.64 -6.77
C LYS A 130 -3.52 -11.70 -5.99
N VAL A 131 -2.88 -12.81 -5.59
CA VAL A 131 -3.52 -13.86 -4.78
C VAL A 131 -3.98 -13.31 -3.43
N LEU A 132 -3.15 -12.55 -2.72
CA LEU A 132 -3.51 -11.97 -1.43
C LEU A 132 -4.71 -11.00 -1.52
N ASN A 133 -4.85 -10.29 -2.64
CA ASN A 133 -5.97 -9.36 -2.86
C ASN A 133 -7.24 -10.05 -3.35
N MET A 134 -7.12 -11.02 -4.26
CA MET A 134 -8.26 -11.72 -4.87
C MET A 134 -8.79 -12.86 -3.99
N ASN A 135 -7.90 -13.70 -3.45
CA ASN A 135 -8.22 -14.93 -2.72
C ASN A 135 -7.97 -14.79 -1.22
N GLY A 136 -7.05 -13.91 -0.80
CA GLY A 136 -6.64 -13.75 0.58
C GLY A 136 -5.54 -14.70 0.98
N ALA A 137 -5.51 -15.11 2.24
CA ALA A 137 -4.45 -15.95 2.79
C ALA A 137 -5.02 -16.97 3.79
N ALA A 138 -4.69 -18.26 3.60
CA ALA A 138 -5.00 -19.30 4.57
C ALA A 138 -4.07 -19.20 5.79
N LYS A 139 -4.55 -19.60 6.97
CA LYS A 139 -3.70 -19.70 8.16
C LYS A 139 -2.69 -20.83 8.00
N MET A 140 -1.54 -20.70 8.65
CA MET A 140 -0.47 -21.72 8.60
C MET A 140 -0.96 -23.11 9.06
N ASN A 141 -1.87 -23.19 10.01
CA ASN A 141 -2.45 -24.45 10.48
C ASN A 141 -3.49 -25.07 9.52
N GLU A 142 -4.16 -24.27 8.70
CA GLU A 142 -5.13 -24.73 7.69
C GLU A 142 -4.46 -25.23 6.41
N PHE A 143 -3.29 -24.64 6.07
CA PHE A 143 -2.49 -25.06 4.92
C PHE A 143 -1.00 -25.09 5.29
N PRO A 144 -0.52 -26.16 5.94
CA PRO A 144 0.86 -26.23 6.44
C PRO A 144 1.93 -26.10 5.36
N TYR A 145 3.08 -25.57 5.75
CA TYR A 145 4.24 -25.49 4.89
C TYR A 145 5.05 -26.80 4.89
N THR A 146 5.56 -27.18 3.72
CA THR A 146 6.60 -28.19 3.54
C THR A 146 7.54 -27.73 2.43
N ASP A 147 8.84 -27.85 2.64
CA ASP A 147 9.86 -27.54 1.63
C ASP A 147 10.05 -28.69 0.63
N GLN A 148 9.40 -29.85 0.85
CA GLN A 148 9.50 -31.04 0.02
C GLN A 148 8.59 -31.02 -1.22
N SER A 149 7.57 -30.16 -1.24
CA SER A 149 6.64 -30.04 -2.36
C SER A 149 5.96 -28.68 -2.41
N CYS A 150 5.56 -28.26 -3.60
CA CYS A 150 4.74 -27.08 -3.86
C CYS A 150 3.53 -27.38 -4.76
N THR A 151 3.19 -28.66 -4.96
CA THR A 151 2.13 -29.08 -5.87
C THR A 151 0.76 -29.23 -5.19
N THR A 152 0.72 -29.26 -3.86
CA THR A 152 -0.53 -29.35 -3.10
C THR A 152 -1.41 -28.13 -3.40
N SER A 153 -2.65 -28.39 -3.81
CA SER A 153 -3.67 -27.37 -4.06
C SER A 153 -4.57 -27.17 -2.84
N PRO A 154 -5.03 -25.94 -2.54
CA PRO A 154 -5.97 -25.70 -1.45
C PRO A 154 -7.34 -26.32 -1.77
N SER A 155 -7.99 -26.86 -0.74
CA SER A 155 -9.39 -27.32 -0.86
C SER A 155 -10.34 -26.12 -0.95
N SER A 156 -11.59 -26.37 -1.33
CA SER A 156 -12.65 -25.36 -1.33
C SER A 156 -12.84 -24.71 0.05
N TYR A 157 -12.73 -25.50 1.13
CA TYR A 157 -12.76 -25.00 2.51
C TYR A 157 -11.62 -24.01 2.78
N VAL A 158 -10.38 -24.37 2.45
CA VAL A 158 -9.20 -23.50 2.64
C VAL A 158 -9.33 -22.22 1.83
N LEU A 159 -9.78 -22.29 0.57
CA LEU A 159 -10.05 -21.11 -0.26
C LEU A 159 -11.12 -20.20 0.35
N SER A 160 -12.17 -20.79 0.93
CA SER A 160 -13.26 -20.05 1.57
C SER A 160 -12.77 -19.36 2.84
N SER A 161 -11.99 -20.04 3.68
CA SER A 161 -11.37 -19.45 4.88
C SER A 161 -10.38 -18.32 4.52
N ALA A 162 -9.54 -18.55 3.52
CA ALA A 162 -8.58 -17.56 3.04
C ALA A 162 -9.24 -16.25 2.58
N SER A 163 -10.44 -16.34 2.00
CA SER A 163 -11.19 -15.19 1.48
C SER A 163 -11.56 -14.15 2.55
N ASN A 164 -11.61 -14.54 3.82
CA ASN A 164 -11.83 -13.64 4.95
C ASN A 164 -10.59 -12.80 5.31
N HIS A 165 -9.44 -13.12 4.71
CA HIS A 165 -8.14 -12.53 5.02
C HIS A 165 -7.52 -11.81 3.81
N LYS A 166 -8.35 -11.30 2.91
CA LYS A 166 -7.90 -10.45 1.79
C LYS A 166 -7.24 -9.17 2.28
N ILE A 167 -6.22 -8.73 1.55
CA ILE A 167 -5.69 -7.36 1.67
C ILE A 167 -6.61 -6.40 0.91
N ILE A 168 -6.66 -5.13 1.31
CA ILE A 168 -7.43 -4.11 0.59
C ILE A 168 -6.84 -3.88 -0.80
N THR A 169 -5.54 -3.66 -0.85
CA THR A 169 -4.81 -3.40 -2.09
C THR A 169 -3.31 -3.59 -1.87
N TYR A 170 -2.54 -3.39 -2.91
CA TYR A 170 -1.08 -3.39 -2.94
C TYR A 170 -0.62 -2.44 -4.03
N GLU A 171 0.56 -1.85 -3.85
CA GLU A 171 1.09 -0.85 -4.76
C GLU A 171 2.58 -1.03 -4.93
N ARG A 172 3.11 -0.77 -6.13
CA ARG A 172 4.55 -0.65 -6.34
C ARG A 172 5.03 0.73 -5.90
N LEU A 173 6.20 0.79 -5.25
CA LEU A 173 6.76 2.04 -4.74
C LEU A 173 7.65 2.77 -5.77
N ALA A 174 8.07 2.10 -6.84
CA ALA A 174 8.92 2.69 -7.88
C ALA A 174 8.53 2.18 -9.27
N ARG A 175 9.03 2.84 -10.32
CA ARG A 175 9.09 2.25 -11.67
C ARG A 175 10.34 1.38 -11.77
N TRP A 176 10.38 0.49 -12.75
CA TRP A 176 11.49 -0.45 -12.90
C TRP A 176 12.86 0.26 -12.99
N ASP A 177 12.94 1.36 -13.75
CA ASP A 177 14.18 2.12 -13.98
C ASP A 177 14.22 3.47 -13.25
N ASN A 178 13.24 3.77 -12.41
CA ASN A 178 13.19 5.03 -11.66
C ASN A 178 13.12 4.77 -10.15
N PRO A 179 14.27 4.50 -9.50
CA PRO A 179 14.34 4.36 -8.05
C PRO A 179 14.33 5.72 -7.33
N VAL A 180 14.12 6.86 -8.01
CA VAL A 180 14.15 8.18 -7.36
C VAL A 180 13.21 8.17 -6.15
N ASN A 181 13.84 8.44 -5.00
CA ASN A 181 13.21 8.48 -3.69
C ASN A 181 12.55 7.15 -3.23
N LEU A 182 13.04 5.99 -3.70
CA LEU A 182 12.57 4.68 -3.22
C LEU A 182 12.77 4.56 -1.70
N VAL A 183 13.91 5.02 -1.18
CA VAL A 183 14.19 5.04 0.27
C VAL A 183 13.11 5.82 1.02
N GLY A 184 12.79 7.05 0.61
CA GLY A 184 11.77 7.86 1.28
C GLY A 184 10.38 7.23 1.21
N LYS A 185 10.02 6.63 0.08
CA LYS A 185 8.73 5.91 -0.07
C LYS A 185 8.64 4.68 0.83
N VAL A 186 9.70 3.89 0.93
CA VAL A 186 9.75 2.74 1.86
C VAL A 186 9.68 3.23 3.31
N LYS A 187 10.45 4.25 3.69
CA LYS A 187 10.38 4.85 5.04
C LYS A 187 8.97 5.31 5.37
N LYS A 188 8.30 6.00 4.44
CA LYS A 188 6.91 6.44 4.64
C LYS A 188 5.95 5.26 4.77
N ALA A 189 6.05 4.24 3.93
CA ALA A 189 5.22 3.04 4.07
C ALA A 189 5.38 2.40 5.46
N ILE A 190 6.63 2.29 5.95
CA ILE A 190 6.96 1.72 7.26
C ILE A 190 6.48 2.61 8.41
N SER A 191 6.63 3.93 8.34
CA SER A 191 6.13 4.85 9.37
C SER A 191 4.60 4.83 9.46
N GLU A 192 3.92 4.55 8.35
CA GLU A 192 2.48 4.28 8.29
C GLU A 192 2.13 2.84 8.69
N LYS A 193 3.07 2.09 9.26
CA LYS A 193 2.97 0.69 9.69
C LYS A 193 2.62 -0.32 8.58
N ASN A 194 2.87 0.00 7.30
CA ASN A 194 2.63 -0.92 6.20
C ASN A 194 3.92 -1.69 5.88
N PRO A 195 3.90 -3.04 5.91
CA PRO A 195 5.07 -3.82 5.53
C PRO A 195 5.34 -3.70 4.03
N VAL A 196 6.63 -3.70 3.67
CA VAL A 196 7.07 -3.61 2.27
C VAL A 196 7.77 -4.90 1.88
N VAL A 197 7.23 -5.61 0.90
CA VAL A 197 7.88 -6.78 0.30
C VAL A 197 8.85 -6.30 -0.77
N ILE A 198 10.08 -6.79 -0.74
CA ILE A 198 11.16 -6.35 -1.63
C ILE A 198 11.77 -7.51 -2.38
N GLY A 199 12.28 -7.22 -3.58
CA GLY A 199 13.04 -8.15 -4.40
C GLY A 199 14.50 -7.74 -4.52
N LEU A 200 15.39 -8.47 -3.83
CA LEU A 200 16.84 -8.33 -3.98
C LEU A 200 17.29 -9.01 -5.28
N PHE A 201 17.89 -8.22 -6.16
CA PHE A 201 18.25 -8.61 -7.52
C PHE A 201 19.75 -8.87 -7.67
N GLN A 202 20.08 -9.88 -8.47
CA GLN A 202 21.44 -10.21 -8.91
C GLN A 202 22.46 -10.20 -7.77
N TYR A 203 22.17 -10.94 -6.71
CA TYR A 203 23.11 -11.17 -5.63
C TYR A 203 23.60 -12.63 -5.65
N ASN A 204 24.72 -12.89 -4.97
CA ASN A 204 25.32 -14.22 -4.83
C ASN A 204 25.01 -14.82 -3.44
N SER A 205 25.27 -14.07 -2.35
CA SER A 205 25.10 -14.54 -0.97
C SER A 205 24.62 -13.45 -0.01
N LEU A 206 23.96 -13.83 1.09
CA LEU A 206 23.61 -12.90 2.18
C LEU A 206 24.64 -12.98 3.33
N MET A 207 25.90 -12.65 3.03
CA MET A 207 26.93 -12.51 4.06
C MET A 207 26.73 -11.21 4.84
N LEU A 208 26.83 -11.28 6.17
CA LEU A 208 26.64 -10.12 7.05
C LEU A 208 27.95 -9.74 7.72
N ASP A 209 28.15 -8.45 7.94
CA ASP A 209 29.24 -7.94 8.77
C ASP A 209 28.96 -8.16 10.27
N ALA A 210 29.90 -7.74 11.12
CA ALA A 210 29.77 -7.82 12.58
C ALA A 210 28.53 -7.07 13.12
N ASN A 211 28.08 -6.03 12.42
CA ASN A 211 26.91 -5.21 12.77
C ASN A 211 25.60 -5.75 12.21
N LYS A 212 25.62 -6.96 11.61
CA LYS A 212 24.49 -7.62 10.96
C LYS A 212 23.95 -6.85 9.75
N VAL A 213 24.82 -6.07 9.11
CA VAL A 213 24.56 -5.38 7.84
C VAL A 213 25.03 -6.27 6.71
N TRP A 214 24.21 -6.41 5.67
CA TRP A 214 24.56 -7.18 4.49
C TRP A 214 25.77 -6.58 3.77
N ILE A 215 26.72 -7.44 3.42
CA ILE A 215 27.87 -7.12 2.58
C ILE A 215 27.46 -7.37 1.13
N PRO A 216 27.21 -6.30 0.35
CA PRO A 216 26.68 -6.44 -1.00
C PRO A 216 27.62 -7.17 -1.92
N ASN A 217 27.03 -7.89 -2.86
CA ASN A 217 27.75 -8.64 -3.89
C ASN A 217 26.85 -8.82 -5.10
N THR A 218 27.46 -9.19 -6.22
CA THR A 218 26.78 -9.43 -7.49
C THR A 218 26.73 -10.92 -7.77
N GLY A 219 25.62 -11.38 -8.33
CA GLY A 219 25.40 -12.78 -8.74
C GLY A 219 24.15 -12.90 -9.60
N THR A 220 23.58 -14.10 -9.67
CA THR A 220 22.41 -14.40 -10.50
C THR A 220 21.14 -14.68 -9.71
N ASN A 221 21.20 -14.65 -8.38
CA ASN A 221 20.07 -15.02 -7.53
C ASN A 221 19.10 -13.86 -7.34
N GLY A 222 17.84 -14.22 -7.11
CA GLY A 222 16.76 -13.32 -6.72
C GLY A 222 16.16 -13.78 -5.40
N HIS A 223 15.93 -12.86 -4.46
CA HIS A 223 15.35 -13.19 -3.17
C HIS A 223 14.29 -12.19 -2.71
N ALA A 224 13.17 -12.71 -2.22
CA ALA A 224 12.06 -11.92 -1.71
C ALA A 224 12.11 -11.86 -0.18
N MET A 225 11.99 -10.67 0.39
CA MET A 225 12.05 -10.43 1.84
C MET A 225 11.13 -9.27 2.24
N VAL A 226 11.06 -8.95 3.53
CA VAL A 226 10.17 -7.89 4.05
C VAL A 226 10.96 -6.83 4.79
N VAL A 227 10.80 -5.56 4.43
CA VAL A 227 11.28 -4.42 5.23
C VAL A 227 10.36 -4.28 6.44
N VAL A 228 10.95 -4.20 7.64
CA VAL A 228 10.23 -4.07 8.91
C VAL A 228 10.66 -2.88 9.75
N GLY A 229 11.64 -2.11 9.28
CA GLY A 229 12.12 -0.93 10.00
C GLY A 229 13.15 -0.16 9.21
N TYR A 230 13.50 1.01 9.72
CA TYR A 230 14.62 1.81 9.23
C TYR A 230 15.25 2.61 10.37
N ASP A 231 16.52 2.94 10.21
CA ASP A 231 17.28 3.79 11.13
C ASP A 231 18.34 4.56 10.33
N ASP A 232 18.23 5.88 10.35
CA ASP A 232 19.12 6.81 9.63
C ASP A 232 20.55 6.79 10.20
N ASN A 233 20.72 6.36 11.45
CA ASN A 233 22.03 6.29 12.11
C ASN A 233 22.67 4.91 11.96
N LYS A 234 21.91 3.87 11.60
CA LYS A 234 22.43 2.51 11.44
C LYS A 234 23.27 2.42 10.17
N ALA A 235 24.59 2.30 10.34
CA ALA A 235 25.55 2.13 9.24
C ALA A 235 25.46 3.22 8.15
N GLY A 236 25.19 4.47 8.55
CA GLY A 236 24.98 5.60 7.64
C GLY A 236 23.59 5.64 6.99
N GLY A 237 22.64 4.88 7.53
CA GLY A 237 21.26 4.79 7.06
C GLY A 237 20.96 3.41 6.50
N ALA A 238 20.06 2.67 7.15
CA ALA A 238 19.73 1.31 6.74
C ALA A 238 18.26 0.94 7.00
N PHE A 239 17.80 -0.07 6.25
CA PHE A 239 16.52 -0.77 6.45
C PHE A 239 16.74 -2.08 7.22
N GLU A 240 15.89 -2.36 8.19
CA GLU A 240 15.83 -3.68 8.85
C GLU A 240 14.92 -4.60 8.04
N ILE A 241 15.43 -5.78 7.73
CA ILE A 241 14.79 -6.76 6.85
C ILE A 241 14.52 -8.04 7.63
N MET A 242 13.30 -8.56 7.51
CA MET A 242 12.92 -9.90 7.94
C MET A 242 13.22 -10.89 6.81
N ASN A 243 14.03 -11.91 7.11
CA ASN A 243 14.35 -13.00 6.20
C ASN A 243 13.53 -14.28 6.53
N SER A 244 13.56 -15.25 5.63
CA SER A 244 12.87 -16.55 5.72
C SER A 244 13.83 -17.73 5.85
N TRP A 245 14.95 -17.53 6.52
CA TRP A 245 16.01 -18.53 6.73
C TRP A 245 16.13 -18.98 8.21
N GLY A 246 15.07 -18.76 8.99
CA GLY A 246 15.00 -19.11 10.41
C GLY A 246 15.74 -18.14 11.34
N THR A 247 15.57 -18.37 12.64
CA THR A 247 16.10 -17.50 13.70
C THR A 247 17.62 -17.53 13.83
N ASN A 248 18.28 -18.59 13.36
CA ASN A 248 19.74 -18.69 13.44
C ASN A 248 20.46 -17.76 12.46
N PHE A 249 19.76 -17.26 11.43
CA PHE A 249 20.33 -16.31 10.48
C PHE A 249 20.36 -14.89 11.07
N GLY A 250 21.48 -14.19 10.88
CA GLY A 250 21.63 -12.77 11.23
C GLY A 250 21.39 -12.44 12.70
N ASN A 251 20.37 -11.64 12.97
CA ASN A 251 19.92 -11.23 14.30
C ASN A 251 18.50 -11.78 14.53
N ASN A 252 18.39 -13.05 14.91
CA ASN A 252 17.10 -13.73 15.11
C ASN A 252 16.22 -13.77 13.85
N GLY A 253 16.84 -13.94 12.67
CA GLY A 253 16.18 -13.94 11.36
C GLY A 253 16.06 -12.56 10.70
N PHE A 254 16.61 -11.52 11.33
CA PHE A 254 16.62 -10.15 10.82
C PHE A 254 18.04 -9.68 10.48
N PHE A 255 18.17 -8.77 9.54
CA PHE A 255 19.44 -8.14 9.18
C PHE A 255 19.21 -6.74 8.59
N TRP A 256 20.28 -6.03 8.26
CA TRP A 256 20.19 -4.66 7.75
C TRP A 256 20.72 -4.54 6.32
N ILE A 257 20.09 -3.68 5.50
CA ILE A 257 20.59 -3.26 4.18
C ILE A 257 20.75 -1.75 4.19
N ARG A 258 21.94 -1.22 3.87
CA ARG A 258 22.17 0.23 3.76
C ARG A 258 21.30 0.84 2.67
N TYR A 259 20.90 2.10 2.82
CA TYR A 259 20.09 2.80 1.82
C TYR A 259 20.73 2.80 0.43
N ALA A 260 22.03 3.08 0.34
CA ALA A 260 22.74 3.06 -0.94
C ALA A 260 22.74 1.68 -1.62
N ASP A 261 22.87 0.61 -0.85
CA ASP A 261 22.83 -0.76 -1.38
C ASP A 261 21.41 -1.20 -1.74
N PHE A 262 20.42 -0.69 -0.98
CA PHE A 262 19.00 -0.88 -1.25
C PHE A 262 18.61 -0.25 -2.59
N GLU A 263 18.98 1.01 -2.83
CA GLU A 263 18.71 1.69 -4.11
C GLU A 263 19.40 1.02 -5.29
N ARG A 264 20.58 0.45 -5.08
CA ARG A 264 21.34 -0.24 -6.14
C ARG A 264 20.76 -1.60 -6.52
N GLN A 265 20.31 -2.41 -5.55
CA GLN A 265 20.02 -3.84 -5.77
C GLN A 265 18.60 -4.29 -5.43
N ILE A 266 17.78 -3.44 -4.81
CA ILE A 266 16.34 -3.74 -4.71
C ILE A 266 15.66 -3.29 -5.99
N LYS A 267 15.30 -4.26 -6.82
CA LYS A 267 14.70 -3.98 -8.15
C LYS A 267 13.19 -3.82 -8.07
N THR A 268 12.53 -4.48 -7.12
CA THR A 268 11.09 -4.38 -6.93
C THR A 268 10.75 -4.17 -5.46
N ALA A 269 9.79 -3.28 -5.20
CA ALA A 269 9.28 -2.99 -3.86
C ALA A 269 7.76 -2.78 -3.90
N TYR A 270 7.06 -3.43 -2.99
CA TYR A 270 5.60 -3.47 -2.93
C TYR A 270 5.14 -3.17 -1.51
N VAL A 271 4.29 -2.16 -1.36
CA VAL A 271 3.60 -1.93 -0.08
C VAL A 271 2.34 -2.79 -0.04
N LEU A 272 2.18 -3.57 1.02
CA LEU A 272 0.98 -4.37 1.28
C LEU A 272 0.05 -3.60 2.21
N ILE A 273 -1.23 -3.47 1.81
CA ILE A 273 -2.20 -2.63 2.50
C ILE A 273 -3.38 -3.49 2.96
N ASP A 274 -3.48 -3.70 4.27
CA ASP A 274 -4.59 -4.43 4.90
C ASP A 274 -5.64 -3.47 5.48
N LYS A 275 -6.83 -3.99 5.75
CA LYS A 275 -7.92 -3.25 6.38
C LYS A 275 -7.52 -2.84 7.79
N ARG A 276 -7.61 -1.54 8.06
CA ARG A 276 -7.43 -0.96 9.39
C ARG A 276 -8.72 -0.31 9.86
N ASP A 277 -8.95 -0.41 11.16
CA ASP A 277 -9.97 0.41 11.80
C ASP A 277 -9.32 1.73 12.19
N ASP A 278 -9.51 2.75 11.34
CA ASP A 278 -9.02 4.12 11.59
C ASP A 278 -9.67 4.77 12.84
N ASN A 279 -10.59 4.06 13.51
CA ASN A 279 -11.30 4.50 14.72
C ASN A 279 -10.46 4.40 16.01
N ASN A 280 -9.24 3.84 15.97
CA ASN A 280 -8.40 3.57 17.17
C ASN A 280 -7.10 4.38 17.23
N ILE A 281 -7.03 5.53 16.55
CA ILE A 281 -5.99 6.52 16.84
C ILE A 281 -6.59 7.44 17.92
N ASN A 282 -6.13 7.27 19.16
CA ASN A 282 -6.59 7.89 20.42
C ASN A 282 -7.55 7.00 21.23
N ASN A 283 -7.01 6.04 21.99
CA ASN A 283 -7.41 5.76 23.38
C ASN A 283 -6.59 4.58 23.95
N ASN A 284 -5.60 4.89 24.78
CA ASN A 284 -4.97 3.93 25.70
C ASN A 284 -5.94 3.61 26.84
N THR A 285 -7.00 2.86 26.56
CA THR A 285 -7.90 2.37 27.61
C THR A 285 -8.27 0.92 27.34
N ILE A 286 -7.81 0.03 28.21
CA ILE A 286 -8.21 -1.38 28.26
C ILE A 286 -9.71 -1.40 28.55
N ILE A 287 -10.53 -1.86 27.59
CA ILE A 287 -11.94 -2.15 27.83
C ILE A 287 -12.22 -3.59 27.39
N ASN A 288 -12.72 -4.40 28.33
CA ASN A 288 -13.33 -5.70 28.10
C ASN A 288 -14.58 -5.53 27.22
N VAL A 289 -14.61 -6.14 26.04
CA VAL A 289 -15.66 -5.83 25.05
C VAL A 289 -16.72 -6.93 24.92
N ASN A 290 -17.97 -6.57 25.25
CA ASN A 290 -19.18 -7.07 24.59
C ASN A 290 -19.40 -6.19 23.33
N ILE A 291 -19.14 -6.72 22.12
CA ILE A 291 -19.18 -5.91 20.89
C ILE A 291 -20.60 -5.87 20.32
N ASN A 292 -21.32 -4.78 20.58
CA ASN A 292 -22.32 -4.26 19.64
C ASN A 292 -21.58 -3.35 18.64
N THR A 293 -21.22 -3.87 17.47
CA THR A 293 -20.48 -3.12 16.44
C THR A 293 -21.36 -2.02 15.85
N VAL A 294 -21.26 -0.79 16.38
CA VAL A 294 -21.87 0.38 15.73
C VAL A 294 -21.01 0.72 14.52
N ILE A 295 -21.52 0.43 13.32
CA ILE A 295 -20.87 0.82 12.06
C ILE A 295 -20.95 2.35 11.98
N ASN A 296 -19.79 3.02 11.97
CA ASN A 296 -19.72 4.45 11.77
C ASN A 296 -18.77 4.77 10.60
N ASN A 297 -19.30 5.42 9.58
CA ASN A 297 -18.56 5.88 8.42
C ASN A 297 -18.20 7.35 8.60
N LYS A 298 -16.90 7.61 8.77
CA LYS A 298 -16.33 8.95 8.74
C LYS A 298 -15.55 9.19 7.46
N LEU A 299 -15.63 10.38 6.87
CA LEU A 299 -14.73 10.87 5.82
C LEU A 299 -14.39 12.32 6.10
N GLY A 300 -13.11 12.69 5.95
CA GLY A 300 -12.70 14.08 6.11
C GLY A 300 -11.45 14.39 5.30
N GLY A 301 -11.46 15.54 4.64
CA GLY A 301 -10.38 15.97 3.76
C GLY A 301 -10.41 17.46 3.47
N GLU A 302 -9.27 17.95 3.03
CA GLU A 302 -9.03 19.33 2.63
C GLU A 302 -8.33 19.35 1.27
N LEU A 303 -8.80 20.19 0.37
CA LEU A 303 -8.30 20.37 -0.99
C LEU A 303 -7.85 21.83 -1.15
N THR A 304 -6.70 22.03 -1.78
CA THR A 304 -6.21 23.36 -2.18
C THR A 304 -5.90 23.34 -3.67
N LEU A 305 -6.39 24.33 -4.42
CA LEU A 305 -6.03 24.50 -5.82
C LEU A 305 -4.89 25.50 -5.90
N LYS A 306 -3.82 25.16 -6.61
CA LYS A 306 -2.68 26.06 -6.82
C LYS A 306 -2.31 26.15 -8.28
N LEU A 307 -2.02 27.37 -8.73
CA LEU A 307 -1.43 27.62 -10.05
C LEU A 307 -0.03 27.02 -10.14
N ASP A 308 0.49 26.87 -11.35
CA ASP A 308 1.88 26.49 -11.63
C ASP A 308 2.91 27.42 -10.98
N THR A 309 2.56 28.69 -10.80
CA THR A 309 3.33 29.68 -10.04
C THR A 309 3.41 29.39 -8.54
N GLY A 310 2.59 28.47 -8.02
CA GLY A 310 2.46 28.15 -6.61
C GLY A 310 1.43 28.99 -5.84
N GLU A 311 0.81 29.98 -6.48
CA GLU A 311 -0.24 30.81 -5.88
C GLU A 311 -1.55 30.03 -5.70
N ASP A 312 -2.23 30.25 -4.57
CA ASP A 312 -3.52 29.60 -4.28
C ASP A 312 -4.64 30.21 -5.15
N MET A 313 -5.47 29.36 -5.74
CA MET A 313 -6.66 29.81 -6.47
C MET A 313 -7.77 30.10 -5.45
N PRO A 314 -8.24 31.37 -5.30
CA PRO A 314 -9.22 31.71 -4.28
C PRO A 314 -10.59 31.09 -4.59
N ILE A 315 -11.22 30.54 -3.56
CA ILE A 315 -12.51 29.83 -3.66
C ILE A 315 -13.56 30.44 -2.73
N LYS A 316 -14.83 30.14 -3.01
CA LYS A 316 -15.93 30.32 -2.05
C LYS A 316 -16.86 29.12 -2.06
N LEU A 317 -17.49 28.85 -0.92
CA LEU A 317 -18.61 27.90 -0.85
C LEU A 317 -19.75 28.43 -1.74
N ALA A 318 -20.35 27.55 -2.56
CA ALA A 318 -21.42 27.94 -3.47
C ALA A 318 -22.70 28.30 -2.69
N ASP A 319 -23.49 29.24 -3.22
CA ASP A 319 -24.75 29.65 -2.60
C ASP A 319 -25.71 28.45 -2.49
N GLY A 320 -26.24 28.22 -1.27
CA GLY A 320 -27.11 27.08 -0.99
C GLY A 320 -26.39 25.72 -0.87
N ALA A 321 -25.07 25.69 -0.63
CA ALA A 321 -24.32 24.47 -0.35
C ALA A 321 -24.68 23.75 0.98
N THR A 322 -25.74 24.18 1.68
CA THR A 322 -26.38 23.41 2.76
C THR A 322 -27.40 22.46 2.15
N ARG A 323 -27.16 21.15 2.15
CA ARG A 323 -28.04 20.23 1.42
C ARG A 323 -28.71 19.23 2.35
N ASN A 324 -30.02 19.39 2.57
CA ASN A 324 -30.89 18.25 2.86
C ASN A 324 -31.06 17.47 1.54
N PHE A 325 -30.28 16.40 1.36
CA PHE A 325 -30.30 15.57 0.14
C PHE A 325 -31.57 14.69 0.12
N ASN A 326 -32.68 15.25 -0.36
CA ASN A 326 -33.80 14.46 -0.90
C ASN A 326 -33.68 14.38 -2.42
N ILE A 327 -34.21 13.33 -3.04
CA ILE A 327 -34.22 13.13 -4.50
C ILE A 327 -35.03 14.25 -5.15
N VAL A 328 -34.34 15.33 -5.52
CA VAL A 328 -34.81 16.40 -6.41
C VAL A 328 -33.62 16.93 -7.19
N LYS A 329 -33.87 17.28 -8.46
CA LYS A 329 -32.91 17.70 -9.49
C LYS A 329 -31.86 18.67 -8.92
N ALA A 330 -30.58 18.29 -8.95
CA ALA A 330 -29.51 19.03 -8.28
C ALA A 330 -28.55 19.65 -9.28
N THR A 331 -28.83 20.90 -9.70
CA THR A 331 -28.03 21.63 -10.69
C THR A 331 -26.78 22.36 -10.12
N ASN A 332 -26.64 22.50 -8.80
CA ASN A 332 -25.59 23.38 -8.22
C ASN A 332 -24.34 22.60 -7.78
N THR A 333 -23.17 23.23 -7.92
CA THR A 333 -21.85 22.74 -7.45
C THR A 333 -21.65 22.94 -5.94
N THR A 334 -20.54 22.45 -5.39
CA THR A 334 -20.19 22.56 -3.96
C THR A 334 -19.37 23.83 -3.70
N TYR A 335 -18.33 24.06 -4.49
CA TYR A 335 -17.45 25.23 -4.43
C TYR A 335 -17.37 25.92 -5.78
N ARG A 336 -16.97 27.20 -5.77
CA ARG A 336 -16.67 27.96 -6.98
C ARG A 336 -15.33 28.68 -6.84
N VAL A 337 -14.52 28.64 -7.88
CA VAL A 337 -13.29 29.46 -7.98
C VAL A 337 -13.68 30.90 -8.30
N ASN A 338 -13.16 31.86 -7.54
CA ASN A 338 -13.56 33.27 -7.64
C ASN A 338 -13.09 33.94 -8.93
N ASN A 339 -11.87 33.60 -9.35
CA ASN A 339 -11.25 34.17 -10.53
C ASN A 339 -11.66 33.41 -11.80
N THR A 340 -11.53 34.07 -12.94
CA THR A 340 -11.67 33.47 -14.27
C THR A 340 -10.29 33.31 -14.88
N TYR A 341 -10.03 32.17 -15.53
CA TYR A 341 -8.72 31.82 -16.09
C TYR A 341 -8.80 31.59 -17.59
N THR A 342 -7.70 31.82 -18.31
CA THR A 342 -7.61 31.66 -19.76
C THR A 342 -7.20 30.24 -20.15
N SER A 343 -7.49 29.84 -21.39
CA SER A 343 -6.93 28.61 -21.99
C SER A 343 -5.43 28.48 -21.75
N GLY A 344 -4.97 27.25 -21.50
CA GLY A 344 -3.56 26.96 -21.18
C GLY A 344 -3.16 27.26 -19.73
N THR A 345 -4.05 27.79 -18.88
CA THR A 345 -3.74 27.96 -17.45
C THR A 345 -3.59 26.59 -16.80
N GLN A 346 -2.45 26.38 -16.13
CA GLN A 346 -2.10 25.14 -15.45
C GLN A 346 -2.28 25.25 -13.94
N PHE A 347 -2.84 24.21 -13.33
CA PHE A 347 -3.01 24.14 -11.88
C PHE A 347 -2.93 22.70 -11.34
N ARG A 348 -2.80 22.57 -10.03
CA ARG A 348 -2.82 21.31 -9.28
C ARG A 348 -3.81 21.35 -8.15
N ILE A 349 -4.24 20.16 -7.74
CA ILE A 349 -5.05 19.95 -6.54
C ILE A 349 -4.16 19.31 -5.49
N TYR A 350 -3.99 19.97 -4.35
CA TYR A 350 -3.34 19.40 -3.19
C TYR A 350 -4.41 18.83 -2.26
N LEU A 351 -4.41 17.52 -2.05
CA LEU A 351 -5.35 16.85 -1.15
C LEU A 351 -4.63 16.49 0.15
N LYS A 352 -5.20 16.89 1.29
CA LYS A 352 -4.82 16.45 2.62
C LYS A 352 -5.96 15.63 3.20
N THR A 353 -5.71 14.36 3.50
CA THR A 353 -6.73 13.47 4.08
C THR A 353 -6.46 13.21 5.55
N LYS A 354 -7.54 13.14 6.36
CA LYS A 354 -7.43 12.74 7.77
C LYS A 354 -7.45 11.22 7.97
N GLN A 355 -7.67 10.48 6.88
CA GLN A 355 -7.97 9.06 6.90
C GLN A 355 -7.66 8.44 5.53
N ARG A 356 -7.71 7.12 5.46
CA ARG A 356 -7.46 6.38 4.23
C ARG A 356 -8.73 6.25 3.41
N GLY A 357 -8.59 6.14 2.10
CA GLY A 357 -9.74 6.00 1.21
C GLY A 357 -9.37 6.08 -0.25
N TYR A 358 -10.35 5.94 -1.12
CA TYR A 358 -10.21 6.05 -2.56
C TYR A 358 -10.52 7.47 -3.02
N VAL A 359 -9.70 8.02 -3.92
CA VAL A 359 -9.95 9.35 -4.53
C VAL A 359 -10.01 9.21 -6.04
N TYR A 360 -10.96 9.88 -6.65
CA TYR A 360 -11.10 10.00 -8.10
C TYR A 360 -11.32 11.45 -8.50
N LEU A 361 -10.85 11.83 -9.68
CA LEU A 361 -11.06 13.15 -10.25
C LEU A 361 -11.70 13.01 -11.64
N ILE A 362 -12.82 13.69 -11.84
CA ILE A 362 -13.55 13.73 -13.10
C ILE A 362 -13.68 15.19 -13.53
N GLY A 363 -13.32 15.50 -14.77
CA GLY A 363 -13.54 16.81 -15.39
C GLY A 363 -14.78 16.81 -16.28
N PHE A 364 -15.52 17.91 -16.30
CA PHE A 364 -16.63 18.15 -17.23
C PHE A 364 -16.44 19.51 -17.90
N GLY A 365 -16.43 19.51 -19.24
CA GLY A 365 -16.43 20.72 -20.07
C GLY A 365 -17.84 21.04 -20.52
N SER A 366 -18.38 22.21 -20.20
CA SER A 366 -19.76 22.55 -20.62
C SER A 366 -19.89 22.90 -22.10
N ALA A 367 -18.81 23.38 -22.73
CA ALA A 367 -18.79 23.79 -24.13
C ALA A 367 -19.01 22.60 -25.07
N ASP A 368 -18.33 21.49 -24.81
CA ASP A 368 -18.37 20.26 -25.62
C ASP A 368 -19.15 19.11 -24.95
N LYS A 369 -19.59 19.31 -23.70
CA LYS A 369 -20.22 18.30 -22.83
C LYS A 369 -19.33 17.08 -22.59
N SER A 370 -18.02 17.21 -22.72
CA SER A 370 -17.09 16.12 -22.44
C SER A 370 -17.08 15.82 -20.93
N VAL A 371 -16.93 14.54 -20.61
CA VAL A 371 -16.73 14.07 -19.23
C VAL A 371 -15.49 13.19 -19.25
N ASN A 372 -14.44 13.56 -18.54
CA ASN A 372 -13.14 12.88 -18.60
C ASN A 372 -12.70 12.42 -17.23
N LYS A 373 -12.22 11.16 -17.14
CA LYS A 373 -11.50 10.69 -15.96
C LYS A 373 -10.11 11.32 -15.97
N LEU A 374 -9.83 12.16 -14.97
CA LEU A 374 -8.53 12.82 -14.79
C LEU A 374 -7.66 12.09 -13.75
N TYR A 375 -8.26 11.37 -12.80
CA TYR A 375 -7.56 10.53 -11.83
C TYR A 375 -8.37 9.27 -11.46
N PRO A 376 -7.73 8.10 -11.31
CA PRO A 376 -6.31 7.82 -11.53
C PRO A 376 -5.90 7.88 -13.02
N PHE A 377 -4.62 8.17 -13.27
CA PHE A 377 -3.96 8.19 -14.59
C PHE A 377 -2.60 7.46 -14.48
N ASP A 378 -1.95 7.11 -15.60
CA ASP A 378 -0.61 6.49 -15.65
C ASP A 378 -0.40 5.30 -14.68
N ASN A 379 -1.45 4.53 -14.45
CA ASN A 379 -1.48 3.41 -13.51
C ASN A 379 -1.13 3.79 -12.06
N PHE A 380 -1.38 5.03 -11.64
CA PHE A 380 -1.34 5.40 -10.22
C PHE A 380 -2.51 4.79 -9.45
N SER A 381 -2.28 4.46 -8.19
CA SER A 381 -3.30 3.88 -7.30
C SER A 381 -4.43 4.85 -7.03
N ASP A 382 -5.67 4.36 -7.08
CA ASP A 382 -6.84 5.11 -6.62
C ASP A 382 -6.95 5.14 -5.09
N TYR A 383 -6.16 4.34 -4.38
CA TYR A 383 -6.19 4.23 -2.93
C TYR A 383 -5.12 5.11 -2.27
N PHE A 384 -5.56 5.90 -1.30
CA PHE A 384 -4.74 6.82 -0.53
C PHE A 384 -4.51 6.24 0.84
N ASN A 385 -3.33 5.65 1.01
CA ASN A 385 -2.96 4.88 2.19
C ASN A 385 -2.27 5.71 3.30
N TYR A 386 -2.22 7.02 3.13
CA TYR A 386 -1.50 7.93 4.03
C TYR A 386 -2.50 8.78 4.81
N VAL A 387 -2.29 8.91 6.11
CA VAL A 387 -3.05 9.82 6.97
C VAL A 387 -2.21 11.07 7.25
N ASP A 388 -2.88 12.20 7.45
CA ASP A 388 -2.25 13.50 7.75
C ASP A 388 -1.15 13.91 6.76
N SER A 389 -1.23 13.37 5.54
CA SER A 389 -0.25 13.57 4.48
C SER A 389 -0.90 14.37 3.37
N GLU A 390 -0.11 15.24 2.74
CA GLU A 390 -0.54 15.93 1.52
C GLU A 390 0.00 15.19 0.30
N ILE A 391 -0.77 15.28 -0.77
CA ILE A 391 -0.52 14.71 -2.09
C ILE A 391 -0.89 15.76 -3.13
N ALA A 392 -0.18 15.77 -4.25
CA ALA A 392 -0.58 16.54 -5.42
C ALA A 392 -1.35 15.62 -6.38
N ILE A 393 -2.42 16.14 -6.98
CA ILE A 393 -3.20 15.52 -8.04
C ILE A 393 -3.07 16.47 -9.25
N PRO A 394 -2.51 16.02 -10.39
CA PRO A 394 -2.17 14.63 -10.70
C PRO A 394 -0.89 14.13 -10.00
N ASN A 395 0.18 14.95 -9.96
CA ASN A 395 1.34 14.85 -9.04
C ASN A 395 2.23 16.12 -9.14
N GLU A 396 3.46 16.11 -8.58
CA GLU A 396 4.42 17.24 -8.65
C GLU A 396 5.05 17.47 -10.04
N ASP A 397 4.90 16.54 -10.98
CA ASP A 397 5.43 16.59 -12.35
C ASP A 397 4.37 16.93 -13.41
N TYR A 398 3.08 16.71 -13.11
CA TYR A 398 1.97 16.97 -14.05
C TYR A 398 1.05 18.10 -13.55
N PHE A 399 0.37 18.75 -14.47
CA PHE A 399 -0.63 19.77 -14.22
C PHE A 399 -1.97 19.40 -14.86
N ILE A 400 -3.07 19.94 -14.33
CA ILE A 400 -4.34 20.02 -15.02
C ILE A 400 -4.32 21.34 -15.80
N GLU A 401 -4.71 21.30 -17.08
CA GLU A 401 -4.69 22.45 -17.98
C GLU A 401 -6.10 22.71 -18.52
N PHE A 402 -6.52 23.97 -18.57
CA PHE A 402 -7.74 24.37 -19.26
C PHE A 402 -7.59 24.22 -20.77
N ASP A 403 -8.60 23.65 -21.42
CA ASP A 403 -8.60 23.41 -22.85
C ASP A 403 -8.80 24.71 -23.66
N ASN A 404 -8.98 24.57 -24.97
CA ASN A 404 -9.20 25.70 -25.88
C ASN A 404 -10.69 26.05 -26.08
N ASN A 405 -11.60 25.51 -25.26
CA ASN A 405 -13.05 25.69 -25.39
C ASN A 405 -13.62 26.52 -24.22
N PRO A 406 -13.63 27.86 -24.32
CA PRO A 406 -14.16 28.73 -23.28
C PRO A 406 -15.54 28.30 -22.79
N GLY A 407 -15.68 28.16 -21.48
CA GLY A 407 -16.89 27.63 -20.90
C GLY A 407 -16.90 27.62 -19.39
N ARG A 408 -17.95 27.01 -18.87
CA ARG A 408 -18.06 26.69 -17.45
C ARG A 408 -17.64 25.25 -17.24
N ASP A 409 -16.56 25.03 -16.51
CA ASP A 409 -16.06 23.69 -16.26
C ASP A 409 -16.38 23.26 -14.84
N ILE A 410 -16.55 21.95 -14.65
CA ILE A 410 -16.80 21.37 -13.34
C ILE A 410 -15.78 20.26 -13.09
N LEU A 411 -15.01 20.41 -12.02
CA LEU A 411 -14.23 19.30 -11.46
C LEU A 411 -15.07 18.58 -10.41
N CYS A 412 -15.12 17.25 -10.48
CA CYS A 412 -15.73 16.41 -9.46
C CYS A 412 -14.64 15.56 -8.79
N VAL A 413 -14.36 15.86 -7.52
CA VAL A 413 -13.51 15.02 -6.66
C VAL A 413 -14.43 14.05 -5.92
N LEU A 414 -14.22 12.75 -6.13
CA LEU A 414 -14.92 11.71 -5.37
C LEU A 414 -13.99 11.19 -4.29
N TYR A 415 -14.37 11.31 -3.02
CA TYR A 415 -13.68 10.65 -1.93
C TYR A 415 -14.56 9.54 -1.35
N SER A 416 -14.04 8.32 -1.31
CA SER A 416 -14.81 7.12 -0.98
C SER A 416 -14.10 6.22 0.02
N LYS A 417 -14.87 5.56 0.89
CA LYS A 417 -14.36 4.45 1.71
C LYS A 417 -14.14 3.16 0.92
N ASP A 418 -14.94 2.95 -0.12
CA ASP A 418 -14.94 1.73 -0.93
C ASP A 418 -14.48 2.02 -2.37
N LYS A 419 -13.89 1.02 -3.01
CA LYS A 419 -13.44 1.15 -4.40
C LYS A 419 -14.62 1.40 -5.33
N LEU A 420 -14.51 2.42 -6.17
CA LEU A 420 -15.54 2.76 -7.16
C LEU A 420 -15.18 2.23 -8.54
N ASN A 421 -16.17 1.81 -9.31
CA ASN A 421 -16.00 1.58 -10.75
C ASN A 421 -16.08 2.94 -11.47
N ILE A 422 -14.94 3.62 -11.52
CA ILE A 422 -14.86 4.98 -12.07
C ILE A 422 -15.23 5.05 -13.56
N ASP A 423 -14.92 4.00 -14.34
CA ASP A 423 -15.23 3.96 -15.76
C ASP A 423 -16.75 3.84 -16.00
N ASP A 424 -17.44 3.04 -15.18
CA ASP A 424 -18.91 2.97 -15.18
C ASP A 424 -19.55 4.30 -14.75
N ILE A 425 -19.02 4.96 -13.72
CA ILE A 425 -19.50 6.27 -13.26
C ILE A 425 -19.35 7.32 -14.37
N VAL A 426 -18.18 7.39 -15.01
CA VAL A 426 -17.92 8.32 -16.13
C VAL A 426 -18.82 7.99 -17.33
N SER A 427 -19.00 6.72 -17.66
CA SER A 427 -19.90 6.28 -18.73
C SER A 427 -21.35 6.71 -18.49
N LYS A 428 -21.86 6.48 -17.27
CA LYS A 428 -23.21 6.93 -16.86
C LYS A 428 -23.34 8.44 -16.87
N ALA A 429 -22.29 9.16 -16.45
CA ALA A 429 -22.27 10.62 -16.46
C ALA A 429 -22.38 11.20 -17.88
N ARG A 430 -21.77 10.53 -18.88
CA ARG A 430 -21.83 10.90 -20.30
C ARG A 430 -23.18 10.59 -20.97
N THR A 431 -23.79 9.46 -20.62
CA THR A 431 -24.93 8.89 -21.37
C THR A 431 -26.30 9.28 -20.79
N SER A 432 -26.35 9.74 -19.55
CA SER A 432 -27.60 10.12 -18.89
C SER A 432 -28.11 11.48 -19.38
N SER A 433 -29.44 11.65 -19.41
CA SER A 433 -30.10 12.85 -19.96
C SER A 433 -30.13 14.07 -19.02
N GLY A 434 -29.64 13.93 -17.78
CA GLY A 434 -29.55 15.02 -16.81
C GLY A 434 -28.31 15.89 -16.98
N ASP A 435 -28.17 16.91 -16.13
CA ASP A 435 -26.93 17.68 -16.02
C ASP A 435 -25.82 16.85 -15.36
N PHE A 436 -24.56 17.26 -15.55
CA PHE A 436 -23.39 16.52 -15.06
C PHE A 436 -23.44 16.19 -13.56
N VAL A 437 -23.83 17.16 -12.72
CA VAL A 437 -23.91 16.96 -11.27
C VAL A 437 -24.99 15.94 -10.92
N SER A 438 -26.17 16.06 -11.54
CA SER A 438 -27.26 15.09 -11.38
C SER A 438 -26.86 13.69 -11.85
N ASN A 439 -26.15 13.57 -12.97
CA ASN A 439 -25.75 12.27 -13.53
C ASN A 439 -24.71 11.57 -12.65
N ILE A 440 -23.71 12.30 -12.14
CA ILE A 440 -22.73 11.74 -11.18
C ILE A 440 -23.43 11.27 -9.91
N LYS A 441 -24.33 12.07 -9.35
CA LYS A 441 -25.10 11.69 -8.16
C LYS A 441 -25.99 10.47 -8.42
N GLY A 442 -26.64 10.41 -9.58
CA GLY A 442 -27.42 9.25 -10.01
C GLY A 442 -26.57 7.99 -10.13
N ALA A 443 -25.36 8.10 -10.69
CA ALA A 443 -24.42 6.98 -10.81
C ALA A 443 -23.92 6.47 -9.44
N LEU A 444 -23.71 7.37 -8.48
CA LEU A 444 -23.30 7.01 -7.12
C LEU A 444 -24.48 6.54 -6.24
N SER A 445 -25.71 6.97 -6.55
CA SER A 445 -26.95 6.55 -5.91
C SER A 445 -26.87 6.65 -4.37
N SER A 446 -27.28 5.60 -3.65
CA SER A 446 -27.34 5.52 -2.18
C SER A 446 -25.98 5.51 -1.49
N SER A 447 -24.86 5.44 -2.23
CA SER A 447 -23.52 5.45 -1.63
C SER A 447 -23.10 6.83 -1.12
N ILE A 448 -23.78 7.89 -1.53
CA ILE A 448 -23.44 9.26 -1.13
C ILE A 448 -23.88 9.50 0.32
N PHE A 449 -23.01 10.13 1.13
CA PHE A 449 -23.41 10.61 2.45
C PHE A 449 -24.59 11.57 2.35
N LYS A 450 -25.58 11.41 3.25
CA LYS A 450 -26.63 12.42 3.39
C LYS A 450 -26.02 13.73 3.82
N GLY A 451 -26.55 14.84 3.38
CA GLY A 451 -25.95 16.14 3.72
C GLY A 451 -26.24 16.64 5.11
N THR A 452 -27.17 16.01 5.84
CA THR A 452 -27.25 16.13 7.29
C THR A 452 -25.99 15.57 7.97
N ASP A 453 -25.30 14.67 7.28
CA ASP A 453 -24.17 13.90 7.78
C ASP A 453 -22.85 14.45 7.20
N VAL A 454 -22.86 15.59 6.49
CA VAL A 454 -21.67 16.24 5.92
C VAL A 454 -21.66 17.74 6.20
N THR A 455 -20.55 18.24 6.74
CA THR A 455 -20.29 19.67 6.93
C THR A 455 -19.19 20.13 5.97
N PHE A 456 -19.40 21.25 5.30
CA PHE A 456 -18.41 21.89 4.43
C PHE A 456 -17.88 23.19 5.04
N SER A 457 -16.62 23.53 4.75
CA SER A 457 -16.03 24.80 5.16
C SER A 457 -16.41 25.93 4.21
N SER A 458 -16.54 27.16 4.73
CA SER A 458 -16.93 28.34 3.93
C SER A 458 -15.77 28.99 3.19
N ASN A 459 -14.55 28.87 3.70
CA ASN A 459 -13.36 29.62 3.26
C ASN A 459 -12.25 28.75 2.65
N LYS A 460 -12.41 27.42 2.67
CA LYS A 460 -11.51 26.47 2.01
C LYS A 460 -12.29 25.25 1.55
N ILE A 461 -11.76 24.51 0.58
CA ILE A 461 -12.40 23.26 0.15
C ILE A 461 -12.11 22.19 1.19
N ALA A 462 -12.98 22.07 2.19
CA ALA A 462 -12.86 21.06 3.22
C ALA A 462 -14.22 20.47 3.58
N PHE A 463 -14.21 19.24 4.06
CA PHE A 463 -15.42 18.54 4.48
C PHE A 463 -15.15 17.61 5.66
N ASP A 464 -16.19 17.39 6.45
CA ASP A 464 -16.26 16.38 7.50
C ASP A 464 -17.60 15.66 7.37
N ALA A 465 -17.57 14.34 7.19
CA ALA A 465 -18.72 13.49 6.97
C ALA A 465 -18.76 12.37 8.02
N ASN A 466 -19.93 12.09 8.58
CA ASN A 466 -20.11 11.11 9.66
C ASN A 466 -21.51 10.49 9.63
N SER A 467 -21.61 9.21 9.25
CA SER A 467 -22.88 8.49 9.08
C SER A 467 -22.86 7.12 9.76
N LYS A 468 -23.95 6.77 10.43
CA LYS A 468 -24.16 5.41 11.00
C LYS A 468 -24.64 4.38 9.97
N SER A 469 -24.88 4.80 8.73
CA SER A 469 -25.28 3.91 7.64
C SER A 469 -24.09 3.06 7.18
N ASN A 470 -24.33 1.81 6.79
CA ASN A 470 -23.31 0.98 6.15
C ASN A 470 -23.23 1.21 4.62
N VAL A 471 -24.16 1.95 4.03
CA VAL A 471 -24.24 2.24 2.60
C VAL A 471 -23.56 3.56 2.25
N GLU A 472 -23.64 4.56 3.15
CA GLU A 472 -23.13 5.91 2.92
C GLU A 472 -21.59 5.94 3.07
N LYS A 473 -20.89 6.03 1.93
CA LYS A 473 -19.44 5.80 1.80
C LYS A 473 -18.72 6.82 0.93
N VAL A 474 -19.43 7.69 0.21
CA VAL A 474 -18.86 8.58 -0.81
C VAL A 474 -19.23 10.04 -0.55
N VAL A 475 -18.25 10.94 -0.59
CA VAL A 475 -18.47 12.39 -0.63
C VAL A 475 -18.04 12.92 -2.01
N PRO A 476 -18.98 13.30 -2.88
CA PRO A 476 -18.68 14.00 -4.12
C PRO A 476 -18.54 15.51 -3.89
N ILE A 477 -17.45 16.10 -4.34
CA ILE A 477 -17.16 17.53 -4.25
C ILE A 477 -17.10 18.10 -5.66
N PHE A 478 -18.03 18.98 -6.00
CA PHE A 478 -18.10 19.63 -7.30
C PHE A 478 -17.53 21.04 -7.20
N ILE A 479 -16.55 21.37 -8.03
CA ILE A 479 -15.86 22.65 -8.05
C ILE A 479 -16.13 23.29 -9.41
N GLU A 480 -16.91 24.38 -9.43
CA GLU A 480 -17.18 25.16 -10.64
C GLU A 480 -16.02 26.11 -10.92
N MET A 481 -15.60 26.16 -12.18
CA MET A 481 -14.55 27.04 -12.68
C MET A 481 -15.05 27.77 -13.92
N ASN A 482 -14.73 29.06 -14.02
CA ASN A 482 -14.98 29.83 -15.23
C ASN A 482 -13.70 29.85 -16.06
N HIS A 483 -13.84 29.45 -17.31
CA HIS A 483 -12.81 29.46 -18.33
C HIS A 483 -13.21 30.45 -19.45
N LYS A 484 -12.28 31.29 -19.89
CA LYS A 484 -12.49 32.30 -20.93
C LYS A 484 -11.48 32.20 -22.06
#